data_AF-A0A7V8XG49-F1
#
_entry.id   AF-A0A7V8XG49-F1
#
_cell.length_a   1.000
_cell.length_b   1.000
_cell.length_c   1.000
_cell.angle_alpha   90.00
_cell.angle_beta   90.00
_cell.angle_gamma   90.00
#
_symmetry.space_group_name_H-M   'P 1'
#
loop_
_entity.id
_entity.type
_entity.pdbx_description
1 polymer ?
#
loop_
_entity_poly.entity_id
_entity_poly.type
_entity_poly.pdbx_seq_one_letter_code
_entity_poly.pdbx_strand_id
1 'polypeptide(L)'
;LCMQLGADGVFVGSGIFKSGRDLTLDPDGWADDVSRRAKAIVQATTHYADAKILADVSAGLGVPMVGISASGLTEAERLELRGW
;
A
#
# COMPACT_ATOMS: atom_id res chain seq x y z
N LEU A 1 7.94 -8.75 -0.90
CA LEU A 1 8.21 -7.35 -0.50
C LEU A 1 9.38 -6.79 -1.33
N CYS A 2 9.42 -5.49 -1.64
CA CYS A 2 10.55 -4.90 -2.41
C CYS A 2 11.92 -5.15 -1.75
N MET A 3 11.95 -5.25 -0.41
CA MET A 3 13.14 -5.63 0.36
C MET A 3 13.73 -6.99 -0.09
N GLN A 4 12.88 -7.97 -0.42
CA GLN A 4 13.32 -9.29 -0.90
C GLN A 4 13.95 -9.23 -2.30
N LEU A 5 13.73 -8.14 -3.04
CA LEU A 5 14.35 -7.86 -4.34
C LEU A 5 15.65 -7.03 -4.20
N GLY A 6 16.12 -6.76 -2.97
CA GLY A 6 17.35 -6.02 -2.70
C GLY A 6 17.19 -4.52 -2.50
N ALA A 7 15.96 -4.02 -2.29
CA ALA A 7 15.76 -2.60 -1.94
C ALA A 7 16.21 -2.32 -0.49
N ASP A 8 16.85 -1.17 -0.27
CA ASP A 8 17.26 -0.70 1.08
C ASP A 8 16.08 -0.14 1.90
N GLY A 9 14.97 0.19 1.24
CA GLY A 9 13.78 0.73 1.87
C GLY A 9 12.64 0.93 0.86
N VAL A 10 11.47 1.34 1.37
CA VAL A 10 10.28 1.61 0.56
C VAL A 10 9.70 2.98 0.89
N PHE A 11 9.25 3.71 -0.13
CA PHE A 11 8.50 4.95 0.03
C PHE A 11 7.01 4.68 -0.21
N VAL A 12 6.15 5.09 0.73
CA VAL A 12 4.71 4.86 0.62
C VAL A 12 3.95 6.13 1.01
N GLY A 13 3.19 6.68 0.06
CA GLY A 13 2.27 7.79 0.31
C GLY A 13 0.81 7.34 0.18
N SER A 14 0.36 7.18 -1.06
CA SER A 14 -1.04 6.91 -1.38
C SER A 14 -1.56 5.60 -0.77
N GLY A 15 -0.74 4.55 -0.73
CA GLY A 15 -1.10 3.27 -0.11
C GLY A 15 -1.42 3.36 1.39
N ILE A 16 -0.95 4.39 2.09
CA ILE A 16 -1.31 4.66 3.50
C ILE A 16 -2.54 5.57 3.56
N PHE A 17 -2.46 6.76 2.96
CA PHE A 17 -3.44 7.83 3.20
C PHE A 17 -4.67 7.81 2.28
N LYS A 18 -4.65 7.04 1.18
CA LYS A 18 -5.84 6.84 0.33
C LYS A 18 -6.55 5.51 0.63
N SER A 19 -5.96 4.66 1.46
CA SER A 19 -6.60 3.46 2.01
C SER A 19 -7.53 3.81 3.18
N GLY A 20 -8.39 2.87 3.58
CA GLY A 20 -9.28 2.97 4.74
C GLY A 20 -10.44 3.96 4.60
N ARG A 21 -10.53 4.71 3.48
CA ARG A 21 -11.65 5.62 3.20
C ARG A 21 -12.80 4.84 2.59
N ASP A 22 -13.45 4.01 3.40
CA ASP A 22 -14.78 3.52 3.07
C ASP A 22 -15.83 4.45 3.67
N LEU A 23 -16.25 5.45 2.89
CA LEU A 23 -17.26 6.43 3.30
C LEU A 23 -18.66 5.81 3.49
N THR A 24 -18.84 4.52 3.16
CA THR A 24 -20.12 3.82 3.24
C THR A 24 -20.22 2.89 4.45
N LEU A 25 -19.10 2.37 4.96
CA LEU A 25 -19.07 1.39 6.04
C LEU A 25 -18.48 1.92 7.37
N ASP A 26 -17.52 2.84 7.33
CA ASP A 26 -16.89 3.39 8.54
C ASP A 26 -16.32 4.80 8.28
N PRO A 27 -17.15 5.85 8.38
CA PRO A 27 -16.72 7.23 8.10
C PRO A 27 -15.73 7.78 9.14
N ASP A 28 -15.67 7.20 10.34
CA ASP A 28 -14.89 7.70 11.48
C ASP A 28 -13.60 6.89 11.73
N GLY A 29 -13.54 5.62 11.32
CA GLY A 29 -12.41 4.72 11.52
C GLY A 29 -11.20 4.93 10.60
N TRP A 30 -11.25 5.89 9.68
CA TRP A 30 -10.18 6.14 8.71
C TRP A 30 -8.81 6.38 9.37
N ALA A 31 -8.76 7.18 10.44
CA ALA A 31 -7.51 7.50 11.14
C ALA A 31 -6.85 6.26 11.77
N ASP A 32 -7.67 5.33 12.28
CA ASP A 32 -7.20 4.08 12.87
C ASP A 32 -6.73 3.09 11.81
N ASP A 33 -7.42 3.02 10.67
CA ASP A 33 -6.98 2.23 9.51
C ASP A 33 -5.65 2.74 8.93
N VAL A 34 -5.51 4.06 8.76
CA VAL A 34 -4.25 4.70 8.34
C VAL A 34 -3.12 4.35 9.30
N SER A 35 -3.36 4.51 10.60
CA SER A 35 -2.36 4.24 11.64
C SER A 35 -1.96 2.77 11.69
N ARG A 36 -2.93 1.84 11.61
CA ARG A 36 -2.67 0.40 11.55
C ARG A 36 -1.87 0.03 10.30
N ARG A 37 -2.25 0.54 9.13
CA ARG A 37 -1.55 0.27 7.87
C ARG A 37 -0.13 0.84 7.86
N ALA A 38 0.08 2.04 8.38
CA ALA A 38 1.41 2.62 8.51
C ALA A 38 2.31 1.74 9.40
N LYS A 39 1.81 1.32 10.57
CA LYS A 39 2.53 0.41 11.47
C LYS A 39 2.85 -0.93 10.79
N ALA A 40 1.87 -1.52 10.09
CA ALA A 40 2.05 -2.78 9.37
C ALA A 40 3.12 -2.69 8.28
N ILE A 41 3.17 -1.61 7.50
CA ILE A 41 4.20 -1.41 6.47
C ILE A 41 5.59 -1.29 7.08
N VAL A 42 5.73 -0.56 8.20
CA VAL A 42 7.01 -0.46 8.92
C VAL A 42 7.45 -1.84 9.41
N GLN A 43 6.57 -2.58 10.09
CA GLN A 43 6.85 -3.92 10.59
C GLN A 43 7.21 -4.90 9.45
N ALA A 44 6.45 -4.88 8.35
CA ALA A 44 6.71 -5.72 7.19
C ALA A 44 8.06 -5.38 6.53
N THR A 45 8.44 -4.10 6.48
CA THR A 45 9.73 -3.68 5.94
C THR A 45 10.88 -4.14 6.84
N THR A 46 10.74 -4.02 8.17
CA THR A 46 11.75 -4.46 9.13
C THR A 46 11.90 -5.98 9.18
N HIS A 47 10.79 -6.73 9.11
CA HIS A 47 10.75 -8.19 9.29
C HIS A 47 10.46 -8.93 7.99
N TYR A 48 10.95 -8.42 6.84
CA TYR A 48 10.57 -8.90 5.52
C TYR A 48 10.93 -10.38 5.21
N ALA A 49 11.75 -11.02 6.04
CA ALA A 49 12.14 -12.42 5.93
C ALA A 49 11.32 -13.37 6.80
N ASP A 50 10.50 -12.86 7.73
CA ASP A 50 9.69 -13.67 8.64
C ASP A 50 8.25 -13.80 8.11
N ALA A 51 7.94 -14.94 7.47
CA ALA A 51 6.64 -15.19 6.88
C ALA A 51 5.48 -15.13 7.89
N LYS A 52 5.72 -15.45 9.17
CA LYS A 52 4.69 -15.42 10.21
C LYS A 52 4.33 -13.98 10.55
N ILE A 53 5.33 -13.14 10.80
CA ILE A 53 5.11 -11.71 11.05
C ILE A 53 4.40 -11.07 9.86
N LEU A 54 4.81 -11.41 8.63
CA LEU A 54 4.16 -10.87 7.43
C LEU A 54 2.68 -11.25 7.33
N ALA A 55 2.31 -12.48 7.68
CA ALA A 55 0.92 -12.91 7.70
C ALA A 55 0.11 -12.12 8.75
N ASP A 56 0.67 -12.00 9.96
CA ASP A 56 0.01 -11.32 11.09
C ASP A 56 -0.23 -9.83 10.81
N VAL A 57 0.79 -9.11 10.31
CA VAL A 57 0.68 -7.67 10.03
C VAL A 57 -0.13 -7.35 8.77
N SER A 58 -0.42 -8.34 7.92
CA SER A 58 -1.25 -8.16 6.73
C SER A 58 -2.75 -8.24 7.02
N ALA A 59 -3.14 -8.69 8.21
CA ALA A 59 -4.53 -8.85 8.60
C ALA A 59 -5.16 -7.54 9.10
N GLY A 60 -6.47 -7.37 8.87
CA GLY A 60 -7.26 -6.31 9.52
C GLY A 60 -6.86 -4.86 9.19
N LEU A 61 -6.28 -4.63 8.00
CA LEU A 61 -5.80 -3.30 7.59
C LEU A 61 -6.87 -2.39 6.97
N GLY A 62 -8.12 -2.84 6.91
CA GLY A 62 -9.21 -2.13 6.23
C GLY A 62 -9.08 -2.15 4.70
N VAL A 63 -9.87 -1.29 4.05
CA VAL A 63 -9.98 -1.26 2.58
C VAL A 63 -8.70 -0.70 1.95
N PRO A 64 -8.07 -1.41 0.98
CA PRO A 64 -6.89 -0.89 0.31
C PRO A 64 -7.26 0.21 -0.69
N MET A 65 -6.31 1.11 -0.98
CA MET A 65 -6.41 2.04 -2.11
C MET A 65 -6.60 1.26 -3.43
N VAL A 66 -7.50 1.76 -4.28
CA VAL A 66 -7.69 1.26 -5.65
C VAL A 66 -6.60 1.83 -6.58
N GLY A 67 -5.92 0.94 -7.31
CA GLY A 67 -4.93 1.30 -8.32
C GLY A 67 -5.55 1.66 -9.67
N ILE A 68 -4.79 2.34 -10.51
CA ILE A 68 -5.17 2.68 -11.89
C ILE A 68 -4.38 1.76 -12.83
N SER A 69 -5.07 1.10 -13.76
CA SER A 69 -4.42 0.26 -14.78
C SER A 69 -3.64 1.12 -15.78
N ALA A 70 -2.45 0.68 -16.20
CA ALA A 70 -1.64 1.35 -17.22
C ALA A 70 -2.40 1.52 -18.55
N SER A 71 -3.25 0.56 -18.92
CA SER A 71 -4.09 0.63 -20.11
C SER A 71 -5.14 1.74 -20.08
N GLY A 72 -5.49 2.23 -18.87
CA GLY A 72 -6.43 3.32 -18.67
C GLY A 72 -5.79 4.71 -18.61
N LEU A 73 -4.45 4.79 -18.68
CA LEU A 73 -3.73 6.07 -18.62
C LEU A 73 -3.72 6.75 -19.99
N THR A 74 -3.99 8.05 -19.99
CA THR A 74 -3.79 8.90 -21.17
C THR A 74 -2.30 9.02 -21.49
N GLU A 75 -1.95 9.41 -22.72
CA GLU A 75 -0.55 9.56 -23.14
C GLU A 75 0.21 10.57 -22.25
N ALA A 76 -0.45 11.64 -21.79
CA ALA A 76 0.12 12.65 -20.91
C ALA A 76 0.40 12.16 -19.48
N GLU A 77 -0.26 11.10 -19.03
CA GLU A 77 -0.10 10.52 -17.68
C GLU A 77 0.96 9.41 -17.64
N ARG A 78 1.45 8.96 -18.81
CA ARG A 78 2.46 7.91 -18.89
C ARG A 78 3.82 8.45 -18.50
N LEU A 79 4.50 7.72 -17.61
CA LEU A 79 5.88 8.03 -17.20
C LEU A 79 6.89 7.69 -18.30
N GLU A 80 6.55 6.76 -19.21
CA GLU A 80 7.38 6.38 -20.35
C GLU A 80 6.55 6.45 -21.65
N LEU A 81 7.10 7.12 -22.67
CA LEU A 81 6.45 7.30 -23.98
C LEU A 81 6.90 6.27 -25.03
N ARG A 82 7.81 5.35 -24.67
CA ARG A 82 8.39 4.34 -25.56
C ARG A 82 8.12 2.96 -24.96
N GLY A 83 7.47 2.07 -25.70
CA GLY A 83 7.11 0.75 -25.21
C GLY A 83 5.68 0.36 -25.60
N TRP A 84 5.38 -0.94 -25.50
CA TRP A 84 4.12 -1.57 -25.85
C TRP A 84 3.28 -1.85 -24.60
#